data_AF-A0A2V8JSU5-F1
#
_entry.id   AF-A0A2V8JSU5-F1
#
_cell.length_a   1.000
_cell.length_b   1.000
_cell.length_c   1.000
_cell.angle_alpha   90.00
_cell.angle_beta   90.00
_cell.angle_gamma   90.00
#
_symmetry.space_group_name_H-M   'P 1'
#
loop_
_entity.id
_entity.type
_entity.pdbx_description
1 polymer ?
#
loop_
_entity_poly.entity_id
_entity_poly.type
_entity_poly.pdbx_seq_one_letter_code
_entity_poly.pdbx_strand_id
1 'polypeptide(L)'
;MSAYKIASMSGPCQSRTQQKGMATKGHRTHKDVSILFPSLMFLCFFVAVPFIDALSQAPAGTVLEGVFSEVQAKRGQAAYSENCGGCHGGDLEGISAPELKGNHFLERWREDMLDTIYTYIRENMPLGRAPDAPRIPDNEYVDILSHILKVNGYRTGESDLTLDLLEKIMLVGKNGPQPVPDGSLVLTVGCLSQARDGVWILFSATEPARARRSTTSTPAELNASSQKRLGTLIFRLADLEAVPDFAPDSHKGHKIQAKGYLTRQPGAERISLSSMAVLDSMCGQ
;
A
#
# COMPACT_ATOMS: atom_id res chain seq x y z
N MET A 1 0.31 53.88 -29.90
CA MET A 1 1.26 54.38 -30.91
C MET A 1 2.62 53.73 -30.67
N SER A 2 2.94 52.66 -31.42
CA SER A 2 4.27 52.44 -31.98
C SER A 2 4.18 51.22 -32.88
N ALA A 3 4.65 51.39 -34.12
CA ALA A 3 4.50 50.49 -35.23
C ALA A 3 5.84 49.80 -35.58
N TYR A 4 5.73 48.81 -36.49
CA TYR A 4 6.75 48.28 -37.43
C TYR A 4 7.78 47.26 -36.90
N LYS A 5 8.20 46.22 -37.64
CA LYS A 5 7.90 45.73 -39.01
C LYS A 5 8.37 44.26 -39.17
N ILE A 6 7.45 43.45 -39.68
CA ILE A 6 7.53 42.31 -40.61
C ILE A 6 8.85 42.09 -41.38
N ALA A 7 9.29 40.83 -41.49
CA ALA A 7 9.97 40.29 -42.66
C ALA A 7 9.49 38.85 -42.95
N SER A 8 9.11 38.62 -44.21
CA SER A 8 8.55 37.42 -44.83
C SER A 8 9.61 36.80 -45.75
N MET A 9 9.40 35.52 -46.14
CA MET A 9 9.70 34.86 -47.44
C MET A 9 10.02 33.37 -47.18
N SER A 10 9.30 32.31 -47.57
CA SER A 10 8.55 31.88 -48.77
C SER A 10 9.37 31.08 -49.81
N GLY A 11 9.14 29.76 -49.84
CA GLY A 11 9.15 28.87 -51.03
C GLY A 11 10.35 27.90 -51.21
N PRO A 12 10.25 26.83 -52.04
CA PRO A 12 9.06 26.15 -52.62
C PRO A 12 9.14 24.59 -52.55
N CYS A 13 8.29 23.97 -53.37
CA CYS A 13 7.70 22.63 -53.34
C CYS A 13 8.33 21.61 -54.35
N GLN A 14 7.87 20.35 -54.30
CA GLN A 14 7.91 19.27 -55.33
C GLN A 14 9.22 18.45 -55.43
N SER A 15 9.29 17.16 -55.82
CA SER A 15 8.32 16.10 -56.16
C SER A 15 9.06 14.76 -56.35
N ARG A 16 8.35 13.65 -56.09
CA ARG A 16 8.47 12.27 -56.62
C ARG A 16 9.29 12.07 -57.91
N THR A 17 10.20 11.08 -57.96
CA THR A 17 10.32 10.14 -59.10
C THR A 17 11.02 8.83 -58.71
N GLN A 18 10.67 7.79 -59.44
CA GLN A 18 10.93 6.36 -59.27
C GLN A 18 12.00 5.88 -60.28
N GLN A 19 12.47 4.65 -60.09
CA GLN A 19 12.93 3.67 -61.12
C GLN A 19 14.40 3.60 -61.61
N LYS A 20 14.98 2.42 -61.32
CA LYS A 20 15.52 1.36 -62.22
C LYS A 20 16.71 1.62 -63.17
N GLY A 21 17.58 0.61 -63.21
CA GLY A 21 18.58 0.28 -64.25
C GLY A 21 19.91 -0.09 -63.58
N MET A 22 20.42 -1.32 -63.48
CA MET A 22 20.54 -2.50 -64.34
C MET A 22 21.49 -2.32 -65.54
N ALA A 23 22.75 -2.77 -65.37
CA ALA A 23 23.71 -3.26 -66.38
C ALA A 23 25.13 -3.30 -65.75
N THR A 24 26.10 -4.16 -66.06
CA THR A 24 26.25 -5.41 -66.83
C THR A 24 27.70 -5.90 -66.63
N LYS A 25 27.92 -7.22 -66.80
CA LYS A 25 29.08 -7.91 -67.42
C LYS A 25 30.40 -8.18 -66.65
N GLY A 26 30.83 -9.45 -66.76
CA GLY A 26 32.22 -9.93 -66.67
C GLY A 26 32.33 -11.30 -65.98
N HIS A 27 31.97 -12.44 -66.61
CA HIS A 27 32.77 -13.33 -67.48
C HIS A 27 33.84 -14.20 -66.77
N ARG A 28 33.74 -15.53 -67.01
CA ARG A 28 34.68 -16.68 -66.71
C ARG A 28 34.71 -17.16 -65.25
N THR A 29 34.77 -18.46 -64.93
CA THR A 29 34.91 -19.72 -65.67
C THR A 29 34.48 -20.87 -64.74
N HIS A 30 33.89 -21.92 -65.32
CA HIS A 30 33.46 -23.15 -64.64
C HIS A 30 34.61 -23.87 -63.91
N LYS A 31 34.39 -24.22 -62.64
CA LYS A 31 34.83 -25.49 -62.05
C LYS A 31 33.76 -25.98 -61.07
N ASP A 32 33.20 -27.13 -61.39
CA ASP A 32 32.19 -27.83 -60.61
C ASP A 32 32.77 -28.26 -59.25
N VAL A 33 32.17 -27.76 -58.18
CA VAL A 33 32.43 -28.24 -56.81
C VAL A 33 31.07 -28.40 -56.13
N SER A 34 30.58 -29.63 -56.15
CA SER A 34 29.37 -30.07 -55.48
C SER A 34 29.60 -30.12 -53.96
N ILE A 35 29.19 -29.08 -53.24
CA ILE A 35 29.15 -29.07 -51.78
C ILE A 35 27.69 -28.91 -51.33
N LEU A 36 27.18 -29.99 -50.73
CA LEU A 36 25.89 -30.10 -50.06
C LEU A 36 25.87 -29.16 -48.84
N PHE A 37 25.05 -28.10 -48.87
CA PHE A 37 24.70 -27.31 -47.69
C PHE A 37 23.34 -27.78 -47.15
N PRO A 38 23.24 -28.26 -45.90
CA PRO A 38 21.96 -28.61 -45.31
C PRO A 38 21.15 -27.34 -44.99
N SER A 39 19.86 -27.39 -45.33
CA SER A 39 18.88 -26.35 -45.04
C SER A 39 18.78 -26.07 -43.54
N LEU A 40 19.14 -24.86 -43.12
CA LEU A 40 18.86 -24.37 -41.77
C LEU A 40 17.46 -23.74 -41.78
N MET A 41 16.46 -24.52 -41.34
CA MET A 41 15.14 -23.98 -41.01
C MET A 41 15.26 -23.03 -39.82
N PHE A 42 15.05 -21.73 -40.06
CA PHE A 42 14.94 -20.73 -39.01
C PHE A 42 13.56 -20.89 -38.35
N LEU A 43 13.51 -21.66 -37.26
CA LEU A 43 12.32 -21.83 -36.43
C LEU A 43 12.15 -20.57 -35.56
N CYS A 44 11.17 -19.72 -35.88
CA CYS A 44 10.79 -18.58 -35.04
C CYS A 44 10.20 -19.10 -33.71
N PHE A 45 11.04 -19.21 -32.67
CA PHE A 45 10.59 -19.39 -31.29
C PHE A 45 9.88 -18.10 -30.83
N PHE A 46 8.55 -18.07 -30.91
CA PHE A 46 7.74 -17.14 -30.13
C PHE A 46 7.88 -17.52 -28.65
N VAL A 47 8.81 -16.87 -27.95
CA VAL A 47 8.87 -16.93 -26.48
C VAL A 47 7.66 -16.16 -25.97
N ALA A 48 6.58 -16.87 -25.63
CA ALA A 48 5.49 -16.32 -24.85
C ALA A 48 6.05 -15.97 -23.46
N VAL A 49 6.33 -14.69 -23.23
CA VAL A 49 6.67 -14.20 -21.89
C VAL A 49 5.38 -14.24 -21.09
N PRO A 50 5.25 -15.08 -20.05
CA PRO A 50 4.09 -15.01 -19.19
C PRO A 50 4.10 -13.64 -18.51
N PHE A 51 3.03 -12.87 -18.72
CA PHE A 51 2.71 -11.74 -17.86
C PHE A 51 2.54 -12.32 -16.45
N ILE A 52 3.57 -12.20 -15.63
CA ILE A 52 3.45 -12.46 -14.19
C ILE A 52 2.69 -11.24 -13.67
N ASP A 53 1.36 -11.35 -13.62
CA ASP A 53 0.51 -10.50 -12.78
C ASP A 53 0.96 -10.74 -11.35
N ALA A 54 1.97 -10.01 -10.94
CA ALA A 54 2.44 -10.09 -9.61
C ALA A 54 1.33 -9.44 -8.74
N LEU A 55 0.78 -10.22 -7.81
CA LEU A 55 -0.36 -9.80 -7.00
C LEU A 55 0.03 -8.61 -6.11
N SER A 56 -0.89 -7.66 -5.97
CA SER A 56 -0.86 -6.67 -4.89
C SER A 56 -0.75 -7.43 -3.56
N GLN A 57 0.21 -7.09 -2.69
CA GLN A 57 0.23 -7.67 -1.34
C GLN A 57 -0.86 -7.00 -0.51
N ALA A 58 -2.10 -7.43 -0.76
CA ALA A 58 -3.17 -7.41 0.21
C ALA A 58 -2.69 -8.13 1.49
N PRO A 59 -3.27 -7.83 2.67
CA PRO A 59 -3.02 -8.63 3.87
C PRO A 59 -3.15 -10.11 3.51
N ALA A 60 -2.24 -10.94 4.01
CA ALA A 60 -2.20 -12.35 3.66
C ALA A 60 -3.49 -13.08 4.08
N GLY A 61 -4.20 -12.53 5.08
CA GLY A 61 -5.54 -12.92 5.46
C GLY A 61 -6.23 -11.88 6.36
N THR A 62 -7.47 -12.16 6.71
CA THR A 62 -8.24 -11.35 7.67
C THR A 62 -8.76 -12.20 8.83
N VAL A 63 -9.15 -11.55 9.93
CA VAL A 63 -9.81 -12.22 11.06
C VAL A 63 -11.08 -13.01 10.70
N LEU A 64 -11.65 -12.80 9.50
CA LEU A 64 -12.79 -13.57 9.01
C LEU A 64 -12.42 -15.01 8.63
N GLU A 65 -11.15 -15.35 8.52
CA GLU A 65 -10.68 -16.68 8.09
C GLU A 65 -10.58 -17.71 9.21
N GLY A 66 -10.89 -17.33 10.46
CA GLY A 66 -10.74 -18.24 11.60
C GLY A 66 -9.28 -18.38 12.00
N VAL A 67 -8.69 -17.26 12.44
CA VAL A 67 -7.24 -17.14 12.62
C VAL A 67 -6.71 -17.60 13.98
N PHE A 68 -7.60 -18.03 14.88
CA PHE A 68 -7.28 -18.48 16.23
C PHE A 68 -8.16 -19.67 16.62
N SER A 69 -7.69 -20.54 17.52
CA SER A 69 -8.44 -21.72 17.96
C SER A 69 -9.40 -21.42 19.11
N GLU A 70 -10.40 -22.28 19.31
CA GLU A 70 -11.27 -22.21 20.49
C GLU A 70 -10.49 -22.40 21.80
N VAL A 71 -9.51 -23.31 21.80
CA VAL A 71 -8.67 -23.59 22.97
C VAL A 71 -7.86 -22.36 23.34
N GLN A 72 -7.31 -21.65 22.34
CA GLN A 72 -6.59 -20.41 22.54
C GLN A 72 -7.48 -19.30 23.12
N ALA A 73 -8.65 -19.08 22.53
CA ALA A 73 -9.57 -18.07 23.03
C ALA A 73 -10.01 -18.36 24.49
N LYS A 74 -10.12 -19.63 24.88
CA LYS A 74 -10.42 -20.02 26.25
C LYS A 74 -9.27 -19.73 27.23
N ARG A 75 -8.02 -19.99 26.84
CA ARG A 75 -6.84 -19.56 27.64
C ARG A 75 -6.82 -18.03 27.79
N GLY A 76 -7.12 -17.33 26.70
CA GLY A 76 -7.23 -15.88 26.67
C GLY A 76 -8.29 -15.32 27.60
N GLN A 77 -9.43 -16.00 27.73
CA GLN A 77 -10.49 -15.61 28.67
C GLN A 77 -10.01 -15.63 30.12
N ALA A 78 -9.27 -16.68 30.51
CA ALA A 78 -8.72 -16.80 31.85
C ALA A 78 -7.71 -15.67 32.12
N ALA A 79 -6.74 -15.48 31.22
CA ALA A 79 -5.75 -14.39 31.32
C ALA A 79 -6.41 -12.99 31.32
N TYR A 80 -7.45 -12.78 30.51
CA TYR A 80 -8.22 -11.53 30.47
C TYR A 80 -8.93 -11.27 31.81
N SER A 81 -9.54 -12.29 32.41
CA SER A 81 -10.25 -12.16 33.69
C SER A 81 -9.32 -11.74 34.81
N GLU A 82 -8.10 -12.28 34.81
CA GLU A 82 -7.06 -11.97 35.80
C GLU A 82 -6.46 -10.57 35.63
N ASN A 83 -6.27 -10.12 34.38
CA ASN A 83 -5.45 -8.94 34.10
C ASN A 83 -6.22 -7.70 33.59
N CYS A 84 -7.43 -7.88 33.06
CA CYS A 84 -8.13 -6.85 32.28
C CYS A 84 -9.57 -6.60 32.74
N GLY A 85 -10.27 -7.66 33.17
CA GLY A 85 -11.70 -7.62 33.46
C GLY A 85 -12.10 -6.62 34.56
N GLY A 86 -11.21 -6.31 35.50
CA GLY A 86 -11.48 -5.33 36.56
C GLY A 86 -11.76 -3.91 36.05
N CYS A 87 -11.24 -3.53 34.88
CA CYS A 87 -11.46 -2.21 34.28
C CYS A 87 -12.32 -2.27 33.02
N HIS A 88 -12.10 -3.28 32.17
CA HIS A 88 -12.80 -3.45 30.90
C HIS A 88 -14.08 -4.28 31.00
N GLY A 89 -14.44 -4.76 32.19
CA GLY A 89 -15.63 -5.58 32.43
C GLY A 89 -15.43 -7.05 32.10
N GLY A 90 -16.18 -7.93 32.78
CA GLY A 90 -16.05 -9.38 32.62
C GLY A 90 -16.50 -9.87 31.24
N ASP A 91 -17.47 -9.17 30.66
CA ASP A 91 -18.00 -9.42 29.31
C ASP A 91 -17.42 -8.43 28.28
N LEU A 92 -16.32 -7.72 28.60
CA LEU A 92 -15.68 -6.70 27.76
C LEU A 92 -16.58 -5.48 27.48
N GLU A 93 -17.58 -5.26 28.33
CA GLU A 93 -18.59 -4.21 28.23
C GLU A 93 -18.12 -2.82 28.63
N GLY A 94 -16.92 -2.71 29.21
CA GLY A 94 -16.38 -1.46 29.74
C GLY A 94 -17.04 -1.06 31.06
N ILE A 95 -16.23 -0.77 32.08
CA ILE A 95 -16.71 -0.30 33.38
C ILE A 95 -16.02 1.03 33.71
N SER A 96 -14.73 0.97 34.00
CA SER A 96 -13.87 2.13 34.26
C SER A 96 -12.90 2.40 33.10
N ALA A 97 -12.79 1.47 32.16
CA ALA A 97 -12.11 1.60 30.89
C ALA A 97 -13.07 1.29 29.72
N PRO A 98 -12.75 1.71 28.47
CA PRO A 98 -13.66 1.54 27.34
C PRO A 98 -14.00 0.08 27.05
N GLU A 99 -15.19 -0.14 26.47
CA GLU A 99 -15.60 -1.46 25.98
C GLU A 99 -14.65 -1.99 24.90
N LEU A 100 -14.39 -3.30 24.95
CA LEU A 100 -13.52 -4.02 24.01
C LEU A 100 -14.33 -4.91 23.05
N LYS A 101 -15.64 -4.72 22.98
CA LYS A 101 -16.53 -5.42 22.07
C LYS A 101 -17.41 -4.48 21.25
N GLY A 102 -17.97 -5.01 20.16
CA GLY A 102 -18.96 -4.33 19.34
C GLY A 102 -18.37 -3.19 18.51
N ASN A 103 -19.23 -2.22 18.20
CA ASN A 103 -18.88 -1.14 17.27
C ASN A 103 -17.73 -0.28 17.78
N HIS A 104 -17.64 0.00 19.08
CA HIS A 104 -16.54 0.80 19.61
C HIS A 104 -15.17 0.14 19.36
N PHE A 105 -15.04 -1.16 19.65
CA PHE A 105 -13.83 -1.93 19.32
C PHE A 105 -13.56 -1.92 17.82
N LEU A 106 -14.58 -2.19 17.00
CA LEU A 106 -14.42 -2.27 15.56
C LEU A 106 -14.00 -0.93 14.93
N GLU A 107 -14.70 0.17 15.22
CA GLU A 107 -14.33 1.52 14.77
C GLU A 107 -12.91 1.88 15.21
N ARG A 108 -12.55 1.48 16.43
CA ARG A 108 -11.23 1.77 16.98
C ARG A 108 -10.13 0.95 16.35
N TRP A 109 -10.36 -0.17 15.68
CA TRP A 109 -9.27 -1.05 15.23
C TRP A 109 -9.39 -1.57 13.79
N ARG A 110 -10.52 -1.38 13.11
CA ARG A 110 -10.65 -1.89 11.74
C ARG A 110 -9.58 -1.29 10.81
N GLU A 111 -9.16 -2.14 9.88
CA GLU A 111 -8.06 -1.96 8.93
C GLU A 111 -6.66 -1.81 9.56
N ASP A 112 -6.54 -1.99 10.87
CA ASP A 112 -5.24 -2.25 11.51
C ASP A 112 -4.89 -3.74 11.41
N MET A 113 -3.60 -4.04 11.32
CA MET A 113 -3.08 -5.39 11.48
C MET A 113 -3.15 -5.80 12.95
N LEU A 114 -3.30 -7.10 13.24
CA LEU A 114 -3.37 -7.59 14.61
C LEU A 114 -2.11 -7.26 15.41
N ASP A 115 -0.94 -7.11 14.76
CA ASP A 115 0.30 -6.68 15.42
C ASP A 115 0.15 -5.30 16.07
N THR A 116 -0.64 -4.40 15.45
CA THR A 116 -0.83 -3.05 15.94
C THR A 116 -1.69 -3.05 17.19
N ILE A 117 -2.74 -3.88 17.21
CA ILE A 117 -3.61 -4.06 18.37
C ILE A 117 -2.82 -4.73 19.51
N TYR A 118 -2.13 -5.82 19.19
CA TYR A 118 -1.26 -6.54 20.12
C TYR A 118 -0.23 -5.60 20.74
N THR A 119 0.55 -4.87 19.94
CA THR A 119 1.59 -3.96 20.40
C THR A 119 1.02 -2.89 21.34
N TYR A 120 -0.13 -2.31 20.98
CA TYR A 120 -0.80 -1.33 21.82
C TYR A 120 -1.17 -1.90 23.19
N ILE A 121 -1.87 -3.05 23.23
CA ILE A 121 -2.26 -3.70 24.48
C ILE A 121 -1.00 -4.00 25.31
N ARG A 122 0.00 -4.60 24.68
CA ARG A 122 1.26 -5.05 25.27
C ARG A 122 2.10 -3.92 25.89
N GLU A 123 1.97 -2.70 25.38
CA GLU A 123 2.73 -1.51 25.81
C GLU A 123 1.95 -0.61 26.77
N ASN A 124 0.62 -0.59 26.67
CA ASN A 124 -0.21 0.37 27.39
C ASN A 124 -1.10 -0.29 28.46
N MET A 125 -1.19 -1.63 28.46
CA MET A 125 -1.97 -2.40 29.41
C MET A 125 -1.09 -3.37 30.22
N PRO A 126 -1.51 -3.72 31.44
CA PRO A 126 -2.53 -3.04 32.25
C PRO A 126 -2.13 -1.59 32.55
N LEU A 127 -3.08 -0.66 32.48
CA LEU A 127 -2.82 0.75 32.74
C LEU A 127 -2.34 0.94 34.19
N GLY A 128 -1.29 1.73 34.39
CA GLY A 128 -0.74 1.98 35.72
C GLY A 128 0.03 0.79 36.31
N ARG A 129 0.40 -0.22 35.50
CA ARG A 129 1.31 -1.29 35.92
C ARG A 129 2.57 -0.68 36.53
N ALA A 130 2.91 -1.10 37.74
CA ALA A 130 4.12 -0.63 38.42
C ALA A 130 5.37 -1.01 37.61
N PRO A 131 6.42 -0.16 37.58
CA PRO A 131 7.62 -0.43 36.79
C PRO A 131 8.32 -1.76 37.10
N ASP A 132 8.22 -2.22 38.35
CA ASP A 132 8.80 -3.45 38.89
C ASP A 132 7.88 -4.68 38.79
N ALA A 133 6.59 -4.48 38.49
CA ALA A 133 5.65 -5.59 38.34
C ALA A 133 5.99 -6.41 37.09
N PRO A 134 5.92 -7.76 37.15
CA PRO A 134 6.09 -8.60 35.98
C PRO A 134 5.11 -8.21 34.86
N ARG A 135 5.58 -8.29 33.62
CA ARG A 135 4.71 -8.14 32.46
C ARG A 135 3.98 -9.45 32.21
N ILE A 136 2.75 -9.36 31.72
CA ILE A 136 2.06 -10.49 31.11
C ILE A 136 2.95 -11.05 29.97
N PRO A 137 3.16 -12.38 29.90
CA PRO A 137 3.90 -13.01 28.81
C PRO A 137 3.32 -12.71 27.43
N ASP A 138 4.18 -12.63 26.42
CA ASP A 138 3.78 -12.25 25.06
C ASP A 138 2.74 -13.21 24.44
N ASN A 139 2.84 -14.52 24.71
CA ASN A 139 1.85 -15.51 24.28
C ASN A 139 0.48 -15.31 24.98
N GLU A 140 0.46 -14.91 26.24
CA GLU A 140 -0.79 -14.61 26.95
C GLU A 140 -1.48 -13.38 26.39
N TYR A 141 -0.74 -12.35 25.94
CA TYR A 141 -1.33 -11.23 25.20
C TYR A 141 -1.98 -11.66 23.88
N VAL A 142 -1.39 -12.63 23.16
CA VAL A 142 -1.99 -13.18 21.94
C VAL A 142 -3.24 -13.99 22.26
N ASP A 143 -3.22 -14.77 23.34
CA ASP A 143 -4.39 -15.50 23.82
C ASP A 143 -5.50 -14.52 24.22
N ILE A 144 -5.20 -13.44 24.97
CA ILE A 144 -6.15 -12.37 25.31
C ILE A 144 -6.75 -11.72 24.06
N LEU A 145 -5.91 -11.39 23.07
CA LEU A 145 -6.39 -10.82 21.80
C LEU A 145 -7.35 -11.80 21.10
N SER A 146 -7.03 -13.09 21.10
CA SER A 146 -7.88 -14.14 20.53
C SER A 146 -9.23 -14.25 21.26
N HIS A 147 -9.24 -14.08 22.58
CA HIS A 147 -10.48 -13.99 23.36
C HIS A 147 -11.32 -12.77 22.97
N ILE A 148 -10.70 -11.58 22.84
CA ILE A 148 -11.38 -10.36 22.39
C ILE A 148 -11.99 -10.59 20.99
N LEU A 149 -11.27 -11.22 20.06
CA LEU A 149 -11.80 -11.57 18.74
C LEU A 149 -13.00 -12.53 18.84
N LYS A 150 -12.93 -13.55 19.70
CA LYS A 150 -14.05 -14.47 19.92
C LYS A 150 -15.31 -13.76 20.42
N VAL A 151 -15.17 -12.86 21.42
CA VAL A 151 -16.29 -12.08 21.97
C VAL A 151 -16.87 -11.13 20.92
N ASN A 152 -16.05 -10.62 20.02
CA ASN A 152 -16.49 -9.85 18.83
C ASN A 152 -17.05 -10.73 17.70
N GLY A 153 -17.31 -12.01 17.97
CA GLY A 153 -18.00 -12.95 17.09
C GLY A 153 -17.18 -13.38 15.87
N TYR A 154 -15.86 -13.24 15.89
CA TYR A 154 -15.03 -13.83 14.83
C TYR A 154 -14.98 -15.36 15.05
N ARG A 155 -15.10 -16.11 13.95
CA ARG A 155 -15.08 -17.58 14.01
C ARG A 155 -13.69 -18.07 14.42
N THR A 156 -13.65 -19.24 15.04
CA THR A 156 -12.40 -19.95 15.34
C THR A 156 -11.97 -20.80 14.15
N GLY A 157 -10.67 -21.06 14.06
CA GLY A 157 -10.07 -22.04 13.16
C GLY A 157 -9.48 -23.23 13.91
N GLU A 158 -8.63 -23.98 13.21
CA GLU A 158 -8.03 -25.22 13.71
C GLU A 158 -6.71 -24.99 14.49
N SER A 159 -6.05 -23.86 14.25
CA SER A 159 -4.71 -23.55 14.79
C SER A 159 -4.72 -22.31 15.67
N ASP A 160 -3.78 -22.27 16.60
CA ASP A 160 -3.53 -21.08 17.43
C ASP A 160 -2.91 -19.96 16.58
N LEU A 161 -3.37 -18.74 16.80
CA LEU A 161 -2.75 -17.51 16.32
C LEU A 161 -1.38 -17.36 16.97
N THR A 162 -0.35 -17.15 16.16
CA THR A 162 1.04 -16.97 16.61
C THR A 162 1.52 -15.55 16.38
N LEU A 163 2.57 -15.15 17.08
CA LEU A 163 3.15 -13.80 17.00
C LEU A 163 3.56 -13.40 15.56
N ASP A 164 4.11 -14.34 14.78
CA ASP A 164 4.57 -14.12 13.41
C ASP A 164 3.44 -13.98 12.37
N LEU A 165 2.20 -14.31 12.77
CA LEU A 165 1.01 -14.12 11.94
C LEU A 165 0.35 -12.76 12.20
N LEU A 166 0.63 -12.09 13.33
CA LEU A 166 -0.04 -10.85 13.70
C LEU A 166 0.17 -9.73 12.67
N GLU A 167 1.35 -9.66 12.07
CA GLU A 167 1.69 -8.67 11.02
C GLU A 167 1.06 -8.99 9.66
N LYS A 168 0.39 -10.14 9.52
CA LYS A 168 -0.18 -10.67 8.27
C LYS A 168 -1.70 -10.74 8.26
N ILE A 169 -2.31 -10.65 9.44
CA ILE A 169 -3.76 -10.70 9.62
C ILE A 169 -4.31 -9.31 9.94
N MET A 170 -5.26 -8.85 9.11
CA MET A 170 -5.97 -7.59 9.31
C MET A 170 -7.26 -7.78 10.11
N LEU A 171 -7.54 -6.87 11.04
CA LEU A 171 -8.86 -6.75 11.66
C LEU A 171 -9.81 -6.03 10.70
N VAL A 172 -10.94 -6.66 10.39
CA VAL A 172 -11.98 -6.09 9.51
C VAL A 172 -13.37 -6.35 10.07
N GLY A 173 -14.36 -5.57 9.63
CA GLY A 173 -15.76 -5.82 9.98
C GLY A 173 -16.29 -7.14 9.38
N LYS A 174 -17.50 -7.56 9.76
CA LYS A 174 -18.14 -8.76 9.20
C LYS A 174 -18.35 -8.68 7.68
N ASN A 175 -18.38 -7.47 7.13
CA ASN A 175 -18.53 -7.19 5.71
C ASN A 175 -17.18 -7.07 4.97
N GLY A 176 -16.08 -7.56 5.56
CA GLY A 176 -14.74 -7.48 4.99
C GLY A 176 -14.07 -6.13 5.17
N PRO A 177 -12.88 -5.94 4.56
CA PRO A 177 -12.17 -4.65 4.57
C PRO A 177 -13.06 -3.54 4.04
N GLN A 178 -13.09 -2.40 4.73
CA GLN A 178 -13.79 -1.22 4.28
C GLN A 178 -12.81 -0.06 4.08
N PRO A 179 -13.15 0.95 3.27
CA PRO A 179 -12.34 2.14 3.17
C PRO A 179 -12.17 2.80 4.54
N VAL A 180 -10.94 3.20 4.88
CA VAL A 180 -10.64 3.86 6.17
C VAL A 180 -11.54 5.10 6.34
N PRO A 181 -12.21 5.30 7.48
CA PRO A 181 -13.16 6.40 7.69
C PRO A 181 -12.55 7.79 7.54
N ASP A 182 -13.40 8.75 7.22
CA ASP A 182 -13.09 10.18 7.11
C ASP A 182 -12.42 10.72 8.39
N GLY A 183 -11.48 11.66 8.22
CA GLY A 183 -10.70 12.23 9.31
C GLY A 183 -9.63 11.31 9.91
N SER A 184 -9.45 10.09 9.40
CA SER A 184 -8.38 9.20 9.86
C SER A 184 -7.02 9.70 9.42
N LEU A 185 -6.03 9.59 10.31
CA LEU A 185 -4.63 9.67 9.93
C LEU A 185 -4.28 8.42 9.11
N VAL A 186 -3.77 8.64 7.91
CA VAL A 186 -3.47 7.59 6.94
C VAL A 186 -2.10 7.81 6.31
N LEU A 187 -1.57 6.73 5.74
CA LEU A 187 -0.51 6.80 4.75
C LEU A 187 -1.02 6.22 3.42
N THR A 188 -0.56 6.79 2.32
CA THR A 188 -0.80 6.28 0.96
C THR A 188 0.44 6.46 0.10
N VAL A 189 0.60 5.60 -0.89
CA VAL A 189 1.72 5.62 -1.84
C VAL A 189 1.18 5.91 -3.23
N GLY A 190 1.79 6.84 -3.94
CA GLY A 190 1.42 7.16 -5.32
C GLY A 190 2.42 8.06 -6.01
N CYS A 191 2.03 8.59 -7.16
CA CYS A 191 2.84 9.46 -7.99
C CYS A 191 2.51 10.92 -7.71
N LEU A 192 3.53 11.73 -7.37
CA LEU A 192 3.34 13.16 -7.18
C LEU A 192 3.24 13.87 -8.52
N SER A 193 2.20 14.67 -8.71
CA SER A 193 2.01 15.50 -9.88
C SER A 193 1.21 16.76 -9.55
N GLN A 194 1.11 17.66 -10.52
CA GLN A 194 0.30 18.86 -10.43
C GLN A 194 -0.77 18.81 -11.52
N ALA A 195 -2.03 18.94 -11.13
CA ALA A 195 -3.15 19.04 -12.05
C ALA A 195 -3.10 20.37 -12.84
N ARG A 196 -3.90 20.47 -13.91
CA ARG A 196 -3.88 21.64 -14.82
C ARG A 196 -4.24 22.96 -14.14
N ASP A 197 -5.01 22.90 -13.05
CA ASP A 197 -5.43 24.02 -12.22
C ASP A 197 -4.37 24.40 -11.15
N GLY A 198 -3.20 23.76 -11.17
CA GLY A 198 -2.13 24.00 -10.20
C GLY A 198 -2.26 23.20 -8.90
N VAL A 199 -3.32 22.41 -8.73
CA VAL A 199 -3.53 21.61 -7.52
C VAL A 199 -2.56 20.43 -7.49
N TRP A 200 -1.84 20.26 -6.39
CA TRP A 200 -1.00 19.10 -6.16
C TRP A 200 -1.84 17.85 -5.93
N ILE A 201 -1.46 16.77 -6.59
CA ILE A 201 -2.15 15.49 -6.51
C ILE A 201 -1.17 14.35 -6.29
N LEU A 202 -1.66 13.31 -5.64
CA LEU A 202 -1.08 11.99 -5.64
C LEU A 202 -1.96 11.08 -6.50
N PHE A 203 -1.51 10.76 -7.71
CA PHE A 203 -2.24 9.90 -8.64
C PHE A 203 -1.68 8.47 -8.67
N SER A 204 -2.45 7.53 -9.20
CA SER A 204 -2.13 6.09 -9.10
C SER A 204 -1.84 5.68 -7.64
N ALA A 205 -2.61 6.26 -6.71
CA ALA A 205 -2.41 6.10 -5.29
C ALA A 205 -3.04 4.79 -4.79
N THR A 206 -2.42 4.17 -3.79
CA THR A 206 -2.96 3.02 -3.08
C THR A 206 -4.15 3.40 -2.22
N GLU A 207 -5.01 2.42 -1.87
CA GLU A 207 -5.99 2.60 -0.80
C GLU A 207 -5.26 3.09 0.47
N PRO A 208 -5.70 4.19 1.10
CA PRO A 208 -5.06 4.71 2.29
C PRO A 208 -5.07 3.67 3.41
N ALA A 209 -3.89 3.35 3.93
CA ALA A 209 -3.74 2.51 5.11
C ALA A 209 -3.75 3.38 6.35
N ARG A 210 -4.45 2.95 7.39
CA ARG A 210 -4.51 3.69 8.65
C ARG A 210 -3.13 3.80 9.30
N ALA A 211 -2.81 4.95 9.86
CA ALA A 211 -1.60 5.18 10.64
C ALA A 211 -1.96 5.67 12.06
N ARG A 212 -1.32 5.10 13.09
CA ARG A 212 -1.66 5.33 14.50
C ARG A 212 -0.59 6.06 15.32
N ARG A 213 0.69 5.89 14.98
CA ARG A 213 1.80 6.19 15.91
C ARG A 213 2.33 7.62 15.83
N SER A 214 2.39 8.18 14.62
CA SER A 214 3.01 9.49 14.38
C SER A 214 2.46 10.14 13.13
N THR A 215 2.41 11.47 13.12
CA THR A 215 2.17 12.30 11.94
C THR A 215 3.37 12.30 10.98
N THR A 216 4.52 11.78 11.42
CA THR A 216 5.71 11.52 10.60
C THR A 216 5.82 10.04 10.23
N SER A 217 6.55 9.78 9.13
CA SER A 217 6.83 8.43 8.66
C SER A 217 8.02 7.80 9.38
N THR A 218 7.85 6.59 9.90
CA THR A 218 8.95 5.80 10.50
C THR A 218 9.77 5.07 9.42
N PRO A 219 11.02 4.69 9.68
CA PRO A 219 11.82 3.89 8.73
C PRO A 219 11.14 2.58 8.30
N ALA A 220 10.43 1.91 9.21
CA ALA A 220 9.67 0.70 8.90
C ALA A 220 8.49 0.99 7.95
N GLU A 221 7.73 2.06 8.19
CA GLU A 221 6.65 2.49 7.29
C GLU A 221 7.17 2.88 5.90
N LEU A 222 8.32 3.56 5.82
CA LEU A 222 8.99 3.93 4.57
C LEU A 222 9.44 2.69 3.79
N ASN A 223 10.10 1.74 4.46
CA ASN A 223 10.53 0.49 3.84
C ASN A 223 9.33 -0.35 3.35
N ALA A 224 8.27 -0.46 4.14
CA ALA A 224 7.06 -1.14 3.70
C ALA A 224 6.42 -0.44 2.48
N SER A 225 6.45 0.89 2.46
CA SER A 225 5.86 1.69 1.38
C SER A 225 6.65 1.67 0.08
N SER A 226 7.98 1.58 0.14
CA SER A 226 8.81 1.48 -1.08
C SER A 226 8.46 0.22 -1.87
N GLN A 227 8.13 -0.87 -1.19
CA GLN A 227 7.71 -2.15 -1.77
C GLN A 227 6.25 -2.16 -2.26
N LYS A 228 5.43 -1.17 -1.89
CA LYS A 228 4.03 -1.11 -2.34
C LYS A 228 3.96 -0.81 -3.83
N ARG A 229 3.10 -1.52 -4.54
CA ARG A 229 2.70 -1.16 -5.90
C ARG A 229 1.85 0.11 -5.89
N LEU A 230 1.84 0.78 -7.02
CA LEU A 230 0.89 1.87 -7.26
C LEU A 230 -0.53 1.32 -7.31
N GLY A 231 -1.49 2.15 -6.90
CA GLY A 231 -2.91 1.86 -6.99
C GLY A 231 -3.56 2.61 -8.13
N THR A 232 -4.87 2.87 -7.99
CA THR A 232 -5.72 3.49 -9.02
C THR A 232 -6.38 4.78 -8.54
N LEU A 233 -6.20 5.15 -7.27
CA LEU A 233 -6.86 6.31 -6.67
C LEU A 233 -6.14 7.60 -7.01
N ILE A 234 -6.83 8.73 -6.80
CA ILE A 234 -6.28 10.06 -6.95
C ILE A 234 -6.69 10.89 -5.75
N PHE A 235 -5.71 11.45 -5.04
CA PHE A 235 -5.95 12.36 -3.92
C PHE A 235 -5.43 13.74 -4.25
N ARG A 236 -6.24 14.78 -3.95
CA ARG A 236 -5.73 16.13 -3.83
C ARG A 236 -4.85 16.23 -2.59
N LEU A 237 -3.76 16.96 -2.68
CA LEU A 237 -2.86 17.22 -1.57
C LEU A 237 -3.10 18.63 -1.04
N ALA A 238 -3.27 18.76 0.27
CA ALA A 238 -3.39 20.03 0.97
C ALA A 238 -2.32 20.15 2.05
N ASP A 239 -2.11 21.38 2.51
CA ASP A 239 -1.20 21.71 3.61
C ASP A 239 0.26 21.30 3.29
N LEU A 240 0.70 21.42 2.02
CA LEU A 240 2.07 21.09 1.63
C LEU A 240 3.08 21.99 2.35
N GLU A 241 2.70 23.23 2.64
CA GLU A 241 3.47 24.19 3.42
C GLU A 241 3.71 23.73 4.88
N ALA A 242 2.89 22.80 5.39
CA ALA A 242 3.08 22.22 6.71
C ALA A 242 4.07 21.04 6.72
N VAL A 243 4.52 20.57 5.54
CA VAL A 243 5.51 19.50 5.43
C VAL A 243 6.92 20.12 5.45
N PRO A 244 7.70 19.92 6.53
CA PRO A 244 9.03 20.52 6.64
C PRO A 244 9.95 19.99 5.54
N ASP A 245 10.78 20.89 4.99
CA ASP A 245 11.87 20.58 4.06
C ASP A 245 11.47 19.84 2.77
N PHE A 246 10.17 19.85 2.40
CA PHE A 246 9.69 19.21 1.18
C PHE A 246 9.42 20.22 0.07
N ALA A 247 10.18 20.14 -1.03
CA ALA A 247 10.01 20.98 -2.22
C ALA A 247 9.27 20.20 -3.32
N PRO A 248 7.94 20.34 -3.46
CA PRO A 248 7.16 19.46 -4.33
C PRO A 248 7.51 19.62 -5.82
N ASP A 249 7.89 20.82 -6.26
CA ASP A 249 8.31 21.07 -7.65
C ASP A 249 9.53 20.24 -8.08
N SER A 250 10.45 19.96 -7.16
CA SER A 250 11.63 19.14 -7.39
C SER A 250 11.35 17.64 -7.44
N HIS A 251 10.11 17.23 -7.16
CA HIS A 251 9.70 15.83 -7.00
C HIS A 251 8.50 15.45 -7.87
N LYS A 252 8.16 16.27 -8.87
CA LYS A 252 7.16 15.91 -9.89
C LYS A 252 7.57 14.61 -10.59
N GLY A 253 6.66 13.65 -10.65
CA GLY A 253 6.89 12.34 -11.25
C GLY A 253 7.60 11.33 -10.34
N HIS A 254 7.96 11.70 -9.11
CA HIS A 254 8.53 10.77 -8.13
C HIS A 254 7.43 9.90 -7.48
N LYS A 255 7.82 8.71 -7.03
CA LYS A 255 6.98 7.87 -6.17
C LYS A 255 7.09 8.39 -4.74
N ILE A 256 5.96 8.77 -4.16
CA ILE A 256 5.89 9.42 -2.85
C ILE A 256 5.04 8.58 -1.89
N GLN A 257 5.49 8.48 -0.63
CA GLN A 257 4.59 8.21 0.49
C GLN A 257 4.06 9.54 1.01
N ALA A 258 2.74 9.71 1.01
CA ALA A 258 2.06 10.81 1.67
C ALA A 258 1.42 10.31 2.96
N LYS A 259 1.61 11.04 4.05
CA LYS A 259 0.96 10.80 5.34
C LYS A 259 0.19 12.04 5.74
N GLY A 260 -1.02 11.84 6.28
CA GLY A 260 -1.89 12.95 6.62
C GLY A 260 -3.31 12.53 6.95
N TYR A 261 -4.18 13.50 7.16
CA TYR A 261 -5.59 13.27 7.47
C TYR A 261 -6.41 13.13 6.19
N LEU A 262 -7.14 12.04 6.08
CA LEU A 262 -8.00 11.73 4.94
C LEU A 262 -9.29 12.55 4.99
N THR A 263 -9.62 13.23 3.90
CA THR A 263 -10.97 13.74 3.62
C THR A 263 -11.61 12.89 2.52
N ARG A 264 -12.68 12.17 2.83
CA ARG A 264 -13.47 11.42 1.85
C ARG A 264 -14.63 12.27 1.33
N GLN A 265 -14.43 12.86 0.16
CA GLN A 265 -15.46 13.58 -0.57
C GLN A 265 -15.56 13.01 -1.99
N PRO A 266 -16.73 12.51 -2.44
CA PRO A 266 -16.89 11.98 -3.79
C PRO A 266 -16.43 12.99 -4.85
N GLY A 267 -15.44 12.61 -5.67
CA GLY A 267 -14.84 13.47 -6.71
C GLY A 267 -13.88 14.55 -6.20
N ALA A 268 -13.64 14.61 -4.90
CA ALA A 268 -12.74 15.57 -4.27
C ALA A 268 -11.99 15.03 -3.05
N GLU A 269 -11.63 13.75 -3.08
CA GLU A 269 -10.83 13.12 -2.03
C GLU A 269 -9.50 13.85 -1.85
N ARG A 270 -9.10 14.03 -0.59
CA ARG A 270 -7.95 14.85 -0.22
C ARG A 270 -7.19 14.25 0.94
N ILE A 271 -5.87 14.46 0.94
CA ILE A 271 -5.01 14.23 2.10
C ILE A 271 -4.49 15.59 2.57
N SER A 272 -4.86 15.99 3.78
CA SER A 272 -4.22 17.12 4.48
C SER A 272 -2.91 16.63 5.08
N LEU A 273 -1.80 17.06 4.49
CA LEU A 273 -0.49 16.46 4.71
C LEU A 273 0.08 16.78 6.08
N SER A 274 0.78 15.79 6.62
CA SER A 274 1.60 15.93 7.82
C SER A 274 3.04 15.47 7.60
N SER A 275 3.27 14.56 6.65
CA SER A 275 4.61 14.24 6.16
C SER A 275 4.57 13.72 4.73
N MET A 276 5.67 13.92 4.01
CA MET A 276 5.90 13.32 2.71
C MET A 276 7.31 12.77 2.64
N ALA A 277 7.48 11.68 1.90
CA ALA A 277 8.80 11.10 1.65
C ALA A 277 8.89 10.59 0.21
N VAL A 278 10.02 10.90 -0.43
CA VAL A 278 10.38 10.32 -1.72
C VAL A 278 10.76 8.85 -1.49
N LEU A 279 10.09 7.95 -2.19
CA LEU A 279 10.38 6.52 -2.18
C LEU A 279 11.21 6.10 -3.39
N ASP A 280 10.96 6.73 -4.53
CA ASP A 280 11.66 6.50 -5.79
C ASP A 280 11.67 7.79 -6.63
N SER A 281 12.74 8.03 -7.39
CA SER A 281 12.84 9.16 -8.32
C SER A 281 11.99 8.96 -9.58
N MET A 282 11.49 7.75 -9.83
CA MET A 282 10.58 7.46 -10.94
C MET A 282 9.30 6.81 -10.44
N CYS A 283 8.16 7.37 -10.82
CA CYS A 283 6.87 6.74 -10.55
C CYS A 283 6.40 5.89 -11.73
N GLY A 284 6.15 4.60 -11.48
CA GLY A 284 5.60 3.67 -12.47
C GLY A 284 6.63 2.82 -13.21
N GLN A 285 7.85 2.68 -12.66
CA GLN A 285 8.74 1.55 -12.97
C GLN A 285 8.55 0.42 -11.96
#